data_AF-A0A927NTV2-F1
#
_entry.id   AF-A0A927NTV2-F1
#
_cell.length_a   1.000
_cell.length_b   1.000
_cell.length_c   1.000
_cell.angle_alpha   90.00
_cell.angle_beta   90.00
_cell.angle_gamma   90.00
#
_symmetry.space_group_name_H-M   'P 1'
#
loop_
_entity.id
_entity.type
_entity.pdbx_description
1 polymer ?
#
loop_
_entity_poly.entity_id
_entity_poly.type
_entity_poly.pdbx_seq_one_letter_code
_entity_poly.pdbx_strand_id
1 'polypeptide(L)'
;MEIVDGYSSETLFSTDISAPNVKTQALTEATGYYATQQAARYYASAFVEMAFNNDYIENKNTNFSNTAAQLSFISSGVGAQDVSGMLIEGSFWYNEAKDYGSFEDYYAATKYEKTSRTLAWMPLPVQWEGSVTEGNGKAPTLLATDGYAFINGRFKNNEAVSSASKDFLKFLYTDEELSAFTATTGVAKCAIDYELLPADYEKLDDFQEGVWKMRSEGTVINQGGTAGTFLRNSKTLSIGTLAQIVRPKTNATYDSILSLLRTRNYGTKDYFDATCLDATEWSDYYQG
;
A
#
# COMPACT_ATOMS: atom_id res chain seq x y z
N MET A 1 3.09 -4.35 21.20
CA MET A 1 3.27 -3.30 20.18
C MET A 1 3.54 -1.98 20.89
N GLU A 2 4.26 -1.07 20.25
CA GLU A 2 4.51 0.26 20.80
C GLU A 2 3.39 1.22 20.42
N ILE A 3 2.87 1.94 21.42
CA ILE A 3 1.85 2.97 21.23
C ILE A 3 2.36 4.32 21.69
N VAL A 4 1.82 5.40 21.11
CA VAL A 4 2.09 6.76 21.54
C VAL A 4 1.44 7.02 22.90
N ASP A 5 2.22 7.52 23.86
CA ASP A 5 1.82 7.87 25.22
C ASP A 5 2.19 9.34 25.53
N GLY A 6 1.82 10.22 24.60
CA GLY A 6 2.15 11.64 24.63
C GLY A 6 3.39 11.99 23.80
N TYR A 7 3.90 13.21 24.02
CA TYR A 7 4.92 13.83 23.19
C TYR A 7 6.05 14.36 24.05
N SER A 8 7.29 14.21 23.57
CA SER A 8 8.47 14.77 24.21
C SER A 8 8.78 16.17 23.66
N SER A 9 9.74 16.85 24.28
CA SER A 9 10.32 18.09 23.75
C SER A 9 11.39 17.86 22.68
N GLU A 10 11.79 16.61 22.46
CA GLU A 10 12.71 16.25 21.38
C GLU A 10 11.97 16.30 20.05
N THR A 11 12.70 16.51 18.97
CA THR A 11 12.13 16.62 17.63
C THR A 11 12.65 15.54 16.69
N LEU A 12 11.82 15.19 15.70
CA LEU A 12 12.13 14.21 14.68
C LEU A 12 12.79 14.88 13.48
N PHE A 13 13.70 14.16 12.82
CA PHE A 13 14.29 14.53 11.52
C PHE A 13 14.97 15.91 11.48
N SER A 14 15.43 16.43 12.62
CA SER A 14 15.93 17.81 12.73
C SER A 14 14.90 18.87 12.28
N THR A 15 13.61 18.58 12.45
CA THR A 15 12.48 19.47 12.17
C THR A 15 11.84 19.95 13.48
N ASP A 16 10.68 20.61 13.39
CA ASP A 16 9.86 21.02 14.54
C ASP A 16 8.81 19.95 14.93
N ILE A 17 8.81 18.78 14.29
CA ILE A 17 7.87 17.70 14.57
C ILE A 17 8.26 17.03 15.90
N SER A 18 7.39 17.07 16.91
CA SER A 18 7.68 16.45 18.21
C SER A 18 7.83 14.94 18.11
N ALA A 19 8.84 14.39 18.80
CA ALA A 19 8.97 12.95 18.99
C ALA A 19 7.89 12.41 19.93
N PRO A 20 7.32 11.22 19.67
CA PRO A 20 6.36 10.60 20.58
C PRO A 20 7.09 9.97 21.78
N ASN A 21 6.48 10.04 22.96
CA ASN A 21 6.79 9.08 24.02
C ASN A 21 6.09 7.77 23.69
N VAL A 22 6.75 6.63 23.89
CA VAL A 22 6.18 5.32 23.57
C VAL A 22 6.10 4.41 24.78
N LYS A 23 5.06 3.58 24.83
CA LYS A 23 4.96 2.47 25.78
C LYS A 23 4.56 1.19 25.07
N THR A 24 4.94 0.05 25.65
CA THR A 24 4.52 -1.25 25.16
C THR A 24 3.12 -1.59 25.66
N GLN A 25 2.27 -2.01 24.73
CA GLN A 25 0.90 -2.42 25.00
C GLN A 25 0.58 -3.75 24.31
N ALA A 26 -0.14 -4.61 25.02
CA ALA A 26 -0.73 -5.82 24.46
C ALA A 26 -2.06 -5.49 23.76
N LEU A 27 -2.23 -6.05 22.56
CA LEU A 27 -3.48 -5.97 21.82
C LEU A 27 -4.36 -7.17 22.20
N THR A 28 -5.58 -6.88 22.60
CA THR A 28 -6.65 -7.84 22.91
C THR A 28 -7.94 -7.36 22.24
N GLU A 29 -8.99 -8.16 22.24
CA GLU A 29 -10.31 -7.75 21.75
C GLU A 29 -10.82 -6.48 22.45
N ALA A 30 -10.62 -6.37 23.77
CA ALA A 30 -11.03 -5.21 24.56
C ALA A 30 -10.14 -3.97 24.34
N THR A 31 -8.90 -4.17 23.87
CA THR A 31 -7.90 -3.11 23.70
C THR A 31 -7.51 -2.89 22.25
N GLY A 32 -8.35 -3.34 21.31
CA GLY A 32 -8.09 -3.30 19.87
C GLY A 32 -7.85 -1.89 19.32
N TYR A 33 -8.44 -0.88 19.96
CA TYR A 33 -8.25 0.54 19.59
C TYR A 33 -6.79 1.01 19.63
N TYR A 34 -5.93 0.38 20.43
CA TYR A 34 -4.50 0.67 20.42
C TYR A 34 -3.85 0.42 19.05
N ALA A 35 -4.47 -0.39 18.18
CA ALA A 35 -4.05 -0.53 16.79
C ALA A 35 -4.07 0.79 16.01
N THR A 36 -4.89 1.78 16.41
CA THR A 36 -4.91 3.12 15.82
C THR A 36 -3.87 4.07 16.42
N GLN A 37 -3.28 3.69 17.56
CA GLN A 37 -2.36 4.49 18.36
C GLN A 37 -0.89 4.04 18.22
N GLN A 38 -0.57 3.23 17.21
CA GLN A 38 0.78 2.66 17.06
C GLN A 38 1.82 3.76 16.82
N ALA A 39 2.98 3.65 17.47
CA ALA A 39 4.09 4.57 17.23
C ALA A 39 4.53 4.56 15.76
N ALA A 40 4.55 3.40 15.10
CA ALA A 40 4.88 3.27 13.68
C ALA A 40 3.99 4.14 12.77
N ARG A 41 2.70 4.25 13.11
CA ARG A 41 1.75 5.10 12.39
C ARG A 41 2.10 6.58 12.53
N TYR A 42 2.47 7.01 13.74
CA TYR A 42 2.93 8.37 14.01
C TYR A 42 4.21 8.70 13.21
N TYR A 43 5.22 7.83 13.26
CA TYR A 43 6.46 8.01 12.50
C TYR A 43 6.23 8.05 10.99
N ALA A 44 5.32 7.23 10.45
CA ALA A 44 4.96 7.26 9.04
C ALA A 44 4.34 8.63 8.65
N SER A 45 3.42 9.15 9.44
CA SER A 45 2.87 10.50 9.21
C SER A 45 3.92 11.60 9.37
N ALA A 46 4.81 11.48 10.35
CA ALA A 46 5.89 12.44 10.60
C ALA A 46 6.86 12.51 9.42
N PHE A 47 7.16 11.36 8.81
CA PHE A 47 7.97 11.31 7.59
C PHE A 47 7.28 12.05 6.44
N VAL A 48 5.97 11.86 6.25
CA VAL A 48 5.22 12.55 5.19
C VAL A 48 5.19 14.06 5.42
N GLU A 49 5.00 14.52 6.67
CA GLU A 49 5.08 15.94 7.01
C GLU A 49 6.47 16.52 6.77
N MET A 50 7.52 15.83 7.21
CA MET A 50 8.91 16.24 6.94
C MET A 50 9.15 16.36 5.44
N ALA A 51 8.77 15.35 4.66
CA ALA A 51 8.96 15.35 3.21
C ALA A 51 8.13 16.45 2.52
N PHE A 52 6.92 16.73 3.02
CA PHE A 52 6.09 17.83 2.53
C PHE A 52 6.72 19.20 2.83
N ASN A 53 7.17 19.43 4.06
CA ASN A 53 7.75 20.70 4.50
C ASN A 53 9.10 21.03 3.85
N ASN A 54 9.79 20.00 3.32
CA ASN A 54 11.07 20.14 2.62
C ASN A 54 10.92 20.06 1.08
N ASP A 55 9.69 20.12 0.55
CA ASP A 55 9.40 20.02 -0.89
C ASP A 55 9.95 18.73 -1.55
N TYR A 56 10.04 17.63 -0.80
CA TYR A 56 10.46 16.31 -1.32
C TYR A 56 9.32 15.53 -1.98
N ILE A 57 8.07 15.96 -1.75
CA ILE A 57 6.88 15.39 -2.38
C ILE A 57 6.37 16.40 -3.41
N GLU A 58 6.11 15.93 -4.64
CA GLU A 58 5.45 16.74 -5.67
C GLU A 58 4.08 17.20 -5.15
N ASN A 59 3.96 18.51 -4.91
CA ASN A 59 2.80 19.15 -4.32
C ASN A 59 2.27 20.34 -5.14
N LYS A 60 2.91 20.67 -6.27
CA LYS A 60 2.63 21.85 -7.09
C LYS A 60 1.39 21.64 -7.96
N ASN A 61 1.11 20.39 -8.35
CA ASN A 61 -0.08 20.05 -9.11
C ASN A 61 -0.89 18.94 -8.43
N THR A 62 -2.05 19.32 -7.89
CA THR A 62 -2.98 18.42 -7.20
C THR A 62 -3.98 17.72 -8.13
N ASN A 63 -3.93 18.00 -9.44
CA ASN A 63 -4.84 17.44 -10.45
C ASN A 63 -4.17 16.36 -11.32
N PHE A 64 -3.16 15.68 -10.80
CA PHE A 64 -2.55 14.55 -11.49
C PHE A 64 -3.48 13.32 -11.44
N SER A 65 -3.75 12.71 -12.59
CA SER A 65 -4.19 11.31 -12.62
C SER A 65 -3.03 10.41 -12.18
N ASN A 66 -3.33 9.18 -11.76
CA ASN A 66 -2.30 8.18 -11.49
C ASN A 66 -1.41 7.97 -12.73
N THR A 67 -1.98 7.84 -13.92
CA THR A 67 -1.22 7.69 -15.18
C THR A 67 -0.34 8.90 -15.51
N ALA A 68 -0.78 10.12 -15.19
CA ALA A 68 0.05 11.31 -15.35
C ALA A 68 1.25 11.30 -14.37
N ALA A 69 1.04 10.79 -13.14
CA ALA A 69 2.10 10.69 -12.15
C ALA A 69 3.13 9.63 -12.56
N GLN A 70 2.67 8.48 -13.07
CA GLN A 70 3.51 7.43 -13.64
C GLN A 70 4.36 7.97 -14.80
N LEU A 71 3.76 8.68 -15.76
CA LEU A 71 4.49 9.28 -16.89
C LEU A 71 5.53 10.31 -16.42
N SER A 72 5.18 11.16 -15.45
CA SER A 72 6.10 12.15 -14.87
C SER A 72 7.26 11.47 -14.15
N PHE A 73 7.04 10.35 -13.47
CA PHE A 73 8.09 9.57 -12.83
C PHE A 73 9.02 8.93 -13.86
N ILE A 74 8.48 8.30 -14.91
CA ILE A 74 9.27 7.69 -16.00
C ILE A 74 10.11 8.77 -16.73
N SER A 75 9.50 9.93 -16.95
CA SER A 75 10.11 11.09 -17.64
C SER A 75 10.95 11.97 -16.72
N SER A 76 11.14 11.57 -15.46
CA SER A 76 11.95 12.28 -14.47
C SER A 76 13.33 12.65 -15.02
N GLY A 77 13.71 13.92 -14.83
CA GLY A 77 14.97 14.50 -15.29
C GLY A 77 15.09 14.71 -16.81
N VAL A 78 14.01 14.55 -17.58
CA VAL A 78 14.01 14.87 -19.01
C VAL A 78 13.69 16.35 -19.23
N GLY A 79 14.57 17.06 -19.93
CA GLY A 79 14.37 18.47 -20.25
C GLY A 79 14.36 19.35 -19.00
N ALA A 80 13.26 20.06 -18.76
CA ALA A 80 13.06 20.94 -17.60
C ALA A 80 12.22 20.29 -16.48
N GLN A 81 11.96 18.98 -16.55
CA GLN A 81 11.20 18.28 -15.51
C GLN A 81 12.04 18.08 -14.24
N ASP A 82 11.39 18.18 -13.08
CA ASP A 82 11.99 17.87 -11.79
C ASP A 82 12.44 16.40 -11.74
N VAL A 83 13.48 16.12 -10.96
CA VAL A 83 13.98 14.75 -10.77
C VAL A 83 13.21 14.08 -9.64
N SER A 84 12.33 13.17 -10.01
CA SER A 84 11.68 12.23 -9.10
C SER A 84 12.49 10.94 -9.00
N GLY A 85 12.89 10.57 -7.78
CA GLY A 85 13.61 9.32 -7.51
C GLY A 85 12.71 8.15 -7.09
N MET A 86 11.48 8.42 -6.65
CA MET A 86 10.56 7.41 -6.14
C MET A 86 9.12 7.70 -6.56
N LEU A 87 8.36 6.63 -6.78
CA LEU A 87 6.90 6.63 -6.96
C LEU A 87 6.30 5.66 -5.94
N ILE A 88 5.29 6.11 -5.18
CA ILE A 88 4.58 5.27 -4.21
C ILE A 88 3.27 4.80 -4.85
N GLU A 89 3.25 3.57 -5.34
CA GLU A 89 2.09 2.99 -6.00
C GLU A 89 2.02 1.46 -5.85
N GLY A 90 0.86 0.86 -6.11
CA GLY A 90 0.67 -0.59 -6.10
C GLY A 90 1.40 -1.27 -7.26
N SER A 91 1.68 -2.57 -7.15
CA SER A 91 2.52 -3.30 -8.11
C SER A 91 2.04 -3.31 -9.57
N PHE A 92 0.77 -2.98 -9.82
CA PHE A 92 0.18 -3.01 -11.17
C PHE A 92 0.52 -1.77 -12.02
N TRP A 93 1.01 -0.68 -11.41
CA TRP A 93 1.27 0.61 -12.10
C TRP A 93 2.15 0.47 -13.34
N TYR A 94 3.12 -0.45 -13.30
CA TYR A 94 4.09 -0.63 -14.37
C TYR A 94 3.43 -1.21 -15.64
N ASN A 95 2.44 -2.10 -15.47
CA ASN A 95 1.66 -2.59 -16.60
C ASN A 95 0.74 -1.50 -17.15
N GLU A 96 0.10 -0.72 -16.27
CA GLU A 96 -0.71 0.44 -16.70
C GLU A 96 0.13 1.42 -17.52
N ALA A 97 1.34 1.72 -17.08
CA ALA A 97 2.25 2.60 -17.78
C ALA A 97 2.69 2.06 -19.15
N LYS A 98 2.94 0.73 -19.26
CA LYS A 98 3.23 0.04 -20.53
C LYS A 98 2.03 0.09 -21.47
N ASP A 99 0.84 -0.24 -20.98
CA ASP A 99 -0.39 -0.23 -21.79
C ASP A 99 -0.74 1.19 -22.28
N TYR A 100 -0.41 2.21 -21.49
CA TYR A 100 -0.59 3.62 -21.86
C TYR A 100 0.50 4.14 -22.81
N GLY A 101 1.59 3.40 -23.03
CA GLY A 101 2.70 3.81 -23.92
C GLY A 101 3.70 4.78 -23.27
N SER A 102 3.73 4.87 -21.94
CA SER A 102 4.54 5.88 -21.23
C SER A 102 6.04 5.69 -21.43
N PHE A 103 6.50 4.44 -21.57
CA PHE A 103 7.90 4.12 -21.84
C PHE A 103 8.28 4.46 -23.28
N GLU A 104 7.41 4.17 -24.24
CA GLU A 104 7.55 4.51 -25.65
C GLU A 104 7.67 6.02 -25.84
N ASP A 105 6.82 6.80 -25.17
CA ASP A 105 6.88 8.26 -25.14
C ASP A 105 8.22 8.75 -24.59
N TYR A 106 8.68 8.17 -23.48
CA TYR A 106 9.98 8.48 -22.88
C TYR A 106 11.16 8.21 -23.84
N TYR A 107 11.20 7.03 -24.48
CA TYR A 107 12.27 6.69 -25.43
C TYR A 107 12.21 7.58 -26.68
N ALA A 108 11.01 7.90 -27.16
CA ALA A 108 10.83 8.79 -28.30
C ALA A 108 11.33 10.21 -27.99
N ALA A 109 11.10 10.71 -26.78
CA ALA A 109 11.53 12.03 -26.33
C ALA A 109 13.04 12.13 -26.05
N THR A 110 13.63 11.11 -25.43
CA THR A 110 15.05 11.13 -25.01
C THR A 110 16.02 10.64 -26.07
N LYS A 111 15.54 9.82 -27.03
CA LYS A 111 16.39 9.04 -27.95
C LYS A 111 17.32 8.07 -27.24
N TYR A 112 17.05 7.74 -25.99
CA TYR A 112 17.79 6.71 -25.28
C TYR A 112 17.32 5.31 -25.68
N GLU A 113 18.18 4.33 -25.43
CA GLU A 113 17.86 2.92 -25.64
C GLU A 113 16.68 2.49 -24.76
N LYS A 114 15.93 1.48 -25.22
CA LYS A 114 14.75 0.95 -24.50
C LYS A 114 15.06 0.30 -23.15
N THR A 115 16.33 0.21 -22.80
CA THR A 115 16.85 -0.35 -21.54
C THR A 115 17.41 0.74 -20.61
N SER A 116 17.36 2.01 -21.01
CA SER A 116 17.98 3.12 -20.28
C SER A 116 17.24 3.53 -19.00
N ARG A 117 15.99 3.10 -18.82
CA ARG A 117 15.19 3.37 -17.63
C ARG A 117 14.95 2.10 -16.83
N THR A 118 15.87 1.82 -15.89
CA THR A 118 15.74 0.71 -14.94
C THR A 118 14.89 1.14 -13.75
N LEU A 119 13.92 0.31 -13.39
CA LEU A 119 13.00 0.54 -12.28
C LEU A 119 13.02 -0.67 -11.37
N ALA A 120 12.85 -0.44 -10.08
CA ALA A 120 12.75 -1.49 -9.08
C ALA A 120 11.52 -1.24 -8.19
N TRP A 121 10.92 -2.33 -7.71
CA TRP A 121 9.88 -2.27 -6.69
C TRP A 121 10.46 -2.68 -5.34
N MET A 122 10.17 -1.91 -4.30
CA MET A 122 10.76 -2.09 -2.98
C MET A 122 9.73 -1.83 -1.87
N PRO A 123 9.91 -2.40 -0.66
CA PRO A 123 9.01 -2.12 0.44
C PRO A 123 9.20 -0.68 0.92
N LEU A 124 8.16 -0.12 1.55
CA LEU A 124 8.28 1.15 2.25
C LEU A 124 9.26 1.01 3.43
N PRO A 125 9.99 2.07 3.80
CA PRO A 125 10.81 2.08 5.00
C PRO A 125 10.00 1.76 6.27
N VAL A 126 10.51 0.88 7.13
CA VAL A 126 9.82 0.37 8.34
C VAL A 126 10.61 0.57 9.64
N GLN A 127 11.66 1.39 9.57
CA GLN A 127 12.52 1.75 10.69
C GLN A 127 12.72 3.26 10.65
N TRP A 128 12.58 3.91 11.80
CA TRP A 128 12.64 5.36 11.90
C TRP A 128 14.05 5.87 12.24
N GLU A 129 14.90 4.99 12.78
CA GLU A 129 16.26 5.28 13.20
C GLU A 129 17.26 4.25 12.69
N GLY A 130 18.45 4.73 12.35
CA GLY A 130 19.56 3.91 11.87
C GLY A 130 19.43 3.46 10.42
N SER A 131 20.29 2.52 10.03
CA SER A 131 20.26 1.85 8.75
C SER A 131 20.47 0.36 8.93
N VAL A 132 20.02 -0.42 7.96
CA VAL A 132 20.31 -1.85 7.86
C VAL A 132 21.30 -2.07 6.74
N THR A 133 22.20 -3.03 6.92
CA THR A 133 23.00 -3.56 5.82
C THR A 133 22.11 -4.29 4.83
N GLU A 134 22.56 -4.37 3.57
CA GLU A 134 21.86 -5.12 2.52
C GLU A 134 21.54 -6.55 3.00
N GLY A 135 20.33 -7.04 2.69
CA GLY A 135 19.83 -8.35 3.12
C GLY A 135 19.46 -8.47 4.61
N ASN A 136 19.65 -7.41 5.42
CA ASN A 136 19.32 -7.42 6.86
C ASN A 136 18.12 -6.52 7.22
N GLY A 137 17.36 -6.10 6.21
CA GLY A 137 16.08 -5.42 6.41
C GLY A 137 15.01 -6.34 6.98
N LYS A 138 13.90 -5.75 7.42
CA LYS A 138 12.71 -6.54 7.77
C LYS A 138 12.12 -7.14 6.50
N ALA A 139 11.57 -8.35 6.59
CA ALA A 139 10.83 -8.96 5.51
C ALA A 139 9.68 -8.04 5.05
N PRO A 140 9.41 -7.95 3.74
CA PRO A 140 8.35 -7.10 3.23
C PRO A 140 6.98 -7.62 3.71
N THR A 141 6.08 -6.68 4.01
CA THR A 141 4.68 -6.98 4.28
C THR A 141 3.85 -6.44 3.13
N LEU A 142 3.13 -7.32 2.44
CA LEU A 142 2.31 -6.95 1.29
C LEU A 142 0.84 -7.05 1.64
N LEU A 143 0.06 -6.06 1.23
CA LEU A 143 -1.39 -6.10 1.33
C LEU A 143 -1.96 -6.69 0.03
N ALA A 144 -2.64 -7.83 0.12
CA ALA A 144 -3.40 -8.33 -1.01
C ALA A 144 -4.64 -7.43 -1.22
N THR A 145 -4.75 -6.84 -2.41
CA THR A 145 -5.95 -6.13 -2.85
C THR A 145 -6.90 -7.10 -3.54
N ASP A 146 -8.20 -6.80 -3.48
CA ASP A 146 -9.25 -7.75 -3.86
C ASP A 146 -9.13 -8.20 -5.33
N GLY A 147 -9.16 -9.52 -5.54
CA GLY A 147 -9.18 -10.14 -6.86
C GLY A 147 -9.90 -11.48 -6.83
N TYR A 148 -11.05 -11.56 -6.17
CA TYR A 148 -11.76 -12.82 -5.98
C TYR A 148 -12.78 -13.07 -7.10
N ALA A 149 -12.92 -14.33 -7.49
CA ALA A 149 -13.98 -14.77 -8.40
C ALA A 149 -15.07 -15.48 -7.61
N PHE A 150 -16.33 -15.10 -7.84
CA PHE A 150 -17.49 -15.66 -7.13
C PHE A 150 -18.49 -16.26 -8.11
N ILE A 151 -19.04 -17.44 -7.75
CA ILE A 151 -20.16 -18.03 -8.48
C ILE A 151 -21.45 -17.41 -7.95
N ASN A 152 -22.26 -16.84 -8.84
CA ASN A 152 -23.52 -16.24 -8.45
C ASN A 152 -24.49 -17.30 -7.88
N GLY A 153 -24.94 -17.10 -6.64
CA GLY A 153 -25.82 -18.02 -5.92
C GLY A 153 -27.17 -18.30 -6.58
N ARG A 154 -27.61 -17.47 -7.56
CA ARG A 154 -28.84 -17.73 -8.33
C ARG A 154 -28.79 -19.08 -9.07
N PHE A 155 -27.59 -19.58 -9.39
CA PHE A 155 -27.39 -20.83 -10.10
C PHE A 155 -27.29 -22.05 -9.18
N LYS A 156 -27.48 -21.89 -7.87
CA LYS A 156 -27.34 -23.00 -6.90
C LYS A 156 -28.22 -24.22 -7.19
N ASN A 157 -29.38 -24.00 -7.83
CA ASN A 157 -30.33 -25.07 -8.20
C ASN A 157 -30.23 -25.48 -9.67
N ASN A 158 -29.31 -24.89 -10.45
CA ASN A 158 -29.01 -25.33 -11.82
C ASN A 158 -27.71 -26.13 -11.80
N GLU A 159 -27.82 -27.45 -11.76
CA GLU A 159 -26.69 -28.35 -11.60
C GLU A 159 -25.65 -28.20 -12.72
N ALA A 160 -26.08 -28.14 -13.98
CA ALA A 160 -25.18 -27.98 -15.11
C ALA A 160 -24.35 -26.69 -15.02
N VAL A 161 -25.00 -25.56 -14.73
CA VAL A 161 -24.29 -24.27 -14.60
C VAL A 161 -23.42 -24.22 -13.35
N SER A 162 -23.90 -24.77 -12.22
CA SER A 162 -23.13 -24.79 -10.97
C SER A 162 -21.86 -25.62 -11.10
N SER A 163 -21.95 -26.81 -11.71
CA SER A 163 -20.81 -27.69 -11.92
C SER A 163 -19.81 -27.08 -12.90
N ALA A 164 -20.26 -26.61 -14.07
CA ALA A 164 -19.36 -25.97 -15.04
C ALA A 164 -18.65 -24.73 -14.47
N SER A 165 -19.35 -23.91 -13.68
CA SER A 165 -18.75 -22.74 -13.02
C SER A 165 -17.67 -23.13 -12.00
N LYS A 166 -17.90 -24.21 -11.23
CA LYS A 166 -16.92 -24.72 -10.26
C LYS A 166 -15.71 -25.32 -10.95
N ASP A 167 -15.91 -26.07 -12.03
CA ASP A 167 -14.81 -26.67 -12.80
C ASP A 167 -13.95 -25.59 -13.47
N PHE A 168 -14.58 -24.55 -14.01
CA PHE A 168 -13.87 -23.40 -14.54
C PHE A 168 -13.05 -22.66 -13.45
N LEU A 169 -13.63 -22.42 -12.28
CA LEU A 169 -12.87 -21.81 -11.17
C LEU A 169 -11.72 -22.70 -10.69
N LYS A 170 -11.90 -24.03 -10.64
CA LYS A 170 -10.78 -24.93 -10.29
C LYS A 170 -9.68 -24.87 -11.33
N PHE A 171 -10.03 -24.83 -12.61
CA PHE A 171 -9.08 -24.69 -13.71
C PHE A 171 -8.25 -23.39 -13.58
N LEU A 172 -8.88 -22.24 -13.35
CA LEU A 172 -8.18 -20.96 -13.19
C LEU A 172 -7.19 -20.92 -12.01
N TYR A 173 -7.32 -21.85 -11.05
CA TYR A 173 -6.49 -21.93 -9.85
C TYR A 173 -5.59 -23.19 -9.86
N THR A 174 -5.36 -23.82 -11.02
CA THR A 174 -4.25 -24.78 -11.13
C THR A 174 -2.91 -24.05 -11.14
N ASP A 175 -1.84 -24.76 -10.81
CA ASP A 175 -0.49 -24.18 -10.79
C ASP A 175 -0.10 -23.60 -12.16
N GLU A 176 -0.48 -24.28 -13.25
CA GLU A 176 -0.20 -23.84 -14.61
C GLU A 176 -0.91 -22.53 -14.96
N GLU A 177 -2.20 -22.39 -14.61
CA GLU A 177 -2.96 -21.19 -14.93
C GLU A 177 -2.56 -19.99 -14.03
N LEU A 178 -2.24 -20.24 -12.76
CA LEU A 178 -1.71 -19.20 -11.86
C LEU A 178 -0.32 -18.72 -12.31
N SER A 179 0.53 -19.66 -12.75
CA SER A 179 1.84 -19.37 -13.32
C SER A 179 1.71 -18.55 -14.61
N ALA A 180 0.88 -19.00 -15.55
CA ALA A 180 0.62 -18.30 -16.81
C ALA A 180 -0.01 -16.91 -16.59
N PHE A 181 -0.92 -16.77 -15.62
CA PHE A 181 -1.47 -15.48 -15.21
C PHE A 181 -0.38 -14.50 -14.77
N THR A 182 0.55 -14.97 -13.93
CA THR A 182 1.65 -14.15 -13.41
C THR A 182 2.60 -13.74 -14.52
N ALA A 183 2.97 -14.66 -15.41
CA ALA A 183 3.80 -14.34 -16.57
C ALA A 183 3.15 -13.34 -17.52
N THR A 184 1.82 -13.41 -17.67
CA THR A 184 1.08 -12.50 -18.57
C THR A 184 0.94 -11.11 -17.97
N THR A 185 0.66 -11.04 -16.67
CA THR A 185 0.32 -9.78 -15.99
C THR A 185 1.47 -9.18 -15.22
N GLY A 186 2.58 -9.88 -14.99
CA GLY A 186 3.68 -9.42 -14.14
C GLY A 186 3.33 -9.21 -12.68
N VAL A 187 2.11 -9.57 -12.24
CA VAL A 187 1.66 -9.46 -10.85
C VAL A 187 1.12 -10.80 -10.37
N ALA A 188 1.43 -11.14 -9.12
CA ALA A 188 1.00 -12.39 -8.53
C ALA A 188 -0.46 -12.33 -8.04
N LYS A 189 -1.13 -13.48 -8.03
CA LYS A 189 -2.39 -13.67 -7.31
C LYS A 189 -2.11 -13.75 -5.81
N CYS A 190 -1.80 -12.62 -5.16
CA CYS A 190 -1.20 -12.56 -3.82
C CYS A 190 -1.95 -13.36 -2.74
N ALA A 191 -3.27 -13.52 -2.85
CA ALA A 191 -4.07 -14.28 -1.86
C ALA A 191 -3.91 -15.81 -1.93
N ILE A 192 -3.18 -16.34 -2.92
CA ILE A 192 -3.00 -17.77 -3.17
C ILE A 192 -1.52 -18.10 -3.14
N ASP A 193 -1.17 -19.22 -2.53
CA ASP A 193 0.17 -19.78 -2.53
C ASP A 193 0.38 -20.70 -3.72
N TYR A 194 1.36 -20.38 -4.55
CA TYR A 194 1.79 -21.14 -5.72
C TYR A 194 3.22 -20.75 -6.09
N GLU A 195 3.85 -21.58 -6.92
CA GLU A 195 5.17 -21.35 -7.49
C GLU A 195 5.05 -20.90 -8.95
N LEU A 196 5.98 -20.07 -9.40
CA LEU A 196 6.07 -19.69 -10.81
C LEU A 196 6.86 -20.75 -11.57
N LEU A 197 6.30 -21.30 -12.63
CA LEU A 197 6.98 -22.31 -13.46
C LEU A 197 8.18 -21.66 -14.16
N PRO A 198 9.32 -22.37 -14.33
CA PRO A 198 10.52 -21.78 -14.93
C PRO A 198 10.30 -21.11 -16.30
N ALA A 199 9.53 -21.76 -17.17
CA ALA A 199 9.22 -21.23 -18.51
C ALA A 199 8.34 -19.97 -18.49
N ASP A 200 7.62 -19.74 -17.39
CA ASP A 200 6.80 -18.55 -17.17
C ASP A 200 7.60 -17.45 -16.45
N TYR A 201 8.50 -17.82 -15.53
CA TYR A 201 9.45 -16.89 -14.91
C TYR A 201 10.30 -16.18 -15.97
N GLU A 202 10.80 -16.90 -16.97
CA GLU A 202 11.62 -16.34 -18.07
C GLU A 202 10.90 -15.28 -18.93
N LYS A 203 9.57 -15.10 -18.77
CA LYS A 203 8.79 -14.08 -19.49
C LYS A 203 8.71 -12.75 -18.74
N LEU A 204 9.10 -12.72 -17.47
CA LEU A 204 9.07 -11.51 -16.65
C LEU A 204 10.23 -10.58 -17.04
N ASP A 205 9.99 -9.28 -16.97
CA ASP A 205 11.09 -8.29 -17.00
C ASP A 205 11.62 -7.99 -15.59
N ASP A 206 12.77 -7.31 -15.49
CA ASP A 206 13.46 -7.03 -14.22
C ASP A 206 12.54 -6.44 -13.13
N PHE A 207 11.58 -5.58 -13.52
CA PHE A 207 10.63 -5.00 -12.58
C PHE A 207 9.67 -6.07 -12.06
N GLN A 208 9.09 -6.86 -12.96
CA GLN A 208 8.14 -7.92 -12.64
C GLN A 208 8.79 -9.06 -11.84
N GLU A 209 10.06 -9.41 -12.13
CA GLU A 209 10.85 -10.33 -11.31
C GLU A 209 11.01 -9.81 -9.88
N GLY A 210 11.30 -8.52 -9.72
CA GLY A 210 11.35 -7.85 -8.42
C GLY A 210 10.02 -7.94 -7.65
N VAL A 211 8.90 -7.74 -8.34
CA VAL A 211 7.55 -7.90 -7.75
C VAL A 211 7.31 -9.33 -7.30
N TRP A 212 7.64 -10.33 -8.13
CA TRP A 212 7.51 -11.74 -7.77
C TRP A 212 8.35 -12.11 -6.55
N LYS A 213 9.63 -11.71 -6.55
CA LYS A 213 10.56 -11.95 -5.42
C LYS A 213 10.04 -11.36 -4.11
N MET A 214 9.54 -10.13 -4.16
CA MET A 214 8.95 -9.46 -3.00
C MET A 214 7.73 -10.21 -2.45
N ARG A 215 6.93 -10.83 -3.33
CA ARG A 215 5.80 -11.67 -2.94
C ARG A 215 6.24 -13.00 -2.33
N SER A 216 7.26 -13.65 -2.89
CA SER A 216 7.73 -14.96 -2.41
C SER A 216 8.51 -14.88 -1.10
N GLU A 217 9.23 -13.77 -0.88
CA GLU A 217 10.00 -13.53 0.35
C GLU A 217 9.21 -12.80 1.44
N GLY A 218 8.05 -12.24 1.09
CA GLY A 218 7.23 -11.39 1.96
C GLY A 218 6.13 -12.11 2.73
N THR A 219 5.57 -11.42 3.72
CA THR A 219 4.31 -11.82 4.35
C THR A 219 3.15 -11.14 3.63
N VAL A 220 2.27 -11.94 3.03
CA VAL A 220 1.04 -11.43 2.40
C VAL A 220 -0.09 -11.39 3.43
N ILE A 221 -0.66 -10.20 3.62
CA ILE A 221 -1.83 -9.96 4.45
C ILE A 221 -3.07 -9.94 3.56
N ASN A 222 -3.99 -10.87 3.81
CA ASN A 222 -5.28 -10.91 3.14
C ASN A 222 -6.33 -10.10 3.90
N GLN A 223 -7.15 -9.36 3.16
CA GLN A 223 -8.27 -8.59 3.70
C GLN A 223 -9.54 -9.44 3.94
N GLY A 224 -9.42 -10.76 3.83
CA GLY A 224 -10.51 -11.71 4.07
C GLY A 224 -10.16 -12.69 5.18
N GLY A 225 -11.17 -13.10 5.94
CA GLY A 225 -11.02 -14.08 7.01
C GLY A 225 -12.31 -14.82 7.28
N THR A 226 -12.21 -16.08 7.72
CA THR A 226 -13.36 -16.92 8.09
C THR A 226 -13.65 -16.86 9.59
N ALA A 227 -12.79 -16.21 10.38
CA ALA A 227 -13.00 -16.02 11.82
C ALA A 227 -14.30 -15.24 12.07
N GLY A 228 -15.16 -15.76 12.95
CA GLY A 228 -16.45 -15.14 13.25
C GLY A 228 -16.32 -13.68 13.70
N THR A 229 -15.28 -13.39 14.49
CA THR A 229 -14.94 -12.03 14.93
C THR A 229 -14.60 -11.13 13.75
N PHE A 230 -13.84 -11.60 12.76
CA PHE A 230 -13.54 -10.81 11.57
C PHE A 230 -14.80 -10.55 10.73
N LEU A 231 -15.65 -11.56 10.54
CA LEU A 231 -16.89 -11.43 9.75
C LEU A 231 -17.87 -10.42 10.36
N ARG A 232 -18.05 -10.45 11.70
CA ARG A 232 -18.90 -9.48 12.43
C ARG A 232 -18.36 -8.07 12.39
N ASN A 233 -17.04 -7.93 12.33
CA ASN A 233 -16.35 -6.64 12.36
C ASN A 233 -15.75 -6.24 11.02
N SER A 234 -16.19 -6.85 9.92
CA SER A 234 -15.53 -6.68 8.61
C SER A 234 -15.47 -5.23 8.15
N LYS A 235 -16.47 -4.41 8.47
CA LYS A 235 -16.47 -2.97 8.22
C LYS A 235 -15.48 -2.18 9.10
N THR A 236 -15.27 -2.62 10.34
CA THR A 236 -14.40 -1.96 11.32
C THR A 236 -12.93 -2.35 11.13
N LEU A 237 -12.69 -3.63 10.80
CA LEU A 237 -11.36 -4.22 10.62
C LEU A 237 -10.91 -4.21 9.15
N SER A 238 -11.75 -3.76 8.21
CA SER A 238 -11.34 -3.60 6.80
C SER A 238 -10.29 -2.51 6.66
N ILE A 239 -9.30 -2.75 5.80
CA ILE A 239 -8.36 -1.73 5.38
C ILE A 239 -9.05 -0.89 4.31
N GLY A 240 -9.54 0.29 4.69
CA GLY A 240 -10.13 1.23 3.75
C GLY A 240 -9.04 1.92 2.91
N THR A 241 -8.95 1.59 1.62
CA THR A 241 -8.02 2.26 0.67
C THR A 241 -8.49 3.67 0.27
N LEU A 242 -9.72 4.04 0.61
CA LEU A 242 -10.36 5.33 0.31
C LEU A 242 -11.03 5.96 1.55
N ALA A 243 -10.60 5.59 2.76
CA ALA A 243 -11.21 6.09 3.97
C ALA A 243 -10.88 7.58 4.16
N GLN A 244 -11.89 8.45 4.04
CA GLN A 244 -11.77 9.86 4.40
C GLN A 244 -11.40 9.98 5.88
N ILE A 245 -10.40 10.80 6.19
CA ILE A 245 -10.07 11.20 7.55
C ILE A 245 -11.14 12.20 7.98
N VAL A 246 -12.14 11.71 8.70
CA VAL A 246 -13.09 12.58 9.38
C VAL A 246 -12.57 12.77 10.80
N ARG A 247 -12.44 14.04 11.20
CA ARG A 247 -12.26 14.57 12.57
C ARG A 247 -10.85 14.85 13.12
N PRO A 248 -9.99 15.62 12.44
CA PRO A 248 -9.21 16.59 13.21
C PRO A 248 -10.19 17.59 13.86
N LYS A 249 -9.76 18.26 14.94
CA LYS A 249 -10.54 19.22 15.77
C LYS A 249 -11.06 20.46 15.00
N THR A 250 -11.28 20.34 13.69
CA THR A 250 -11.40 21.40 12.70
C THR A 250 -12.78 21.48 12.05
N ASN A 251 -13.71 20.57 12.38
CA ASN A 251 -15.00 20.42 11.68
C ASN A 251 -14.86 20.22 10.16
N ALA A 252 -13.68 19.84 9.66
CA ALA A 252 -13.41 19.58 8.25
C ALA A 252 -13.05 18.10 8.02
N THR A 253 -13.36 17.61 6.82
CA THR A 253 -12.99 16.27 6.34
C THR A 253 -11.79 16.38 5.43
N TYR A 254 -10.80 15.52 5.63
CA TYR A 254 -9.61 15.44 4.78
C TYR A 254 -9.47 14.03 4.22
N ASP A 255 -9.20 13.88 2.93
CA ASP A 255 -9.09 12.54 2.34
C ASP A 255 -7.72 11.88 2.56
N SER A 256 -6.72 12.64 3.05
CA SER A 256 -5.37 12.15 3.34
C SER A 256 -4.63 13.10 4.29
N ILE A 257 -3.51 12.63 4.86
CA ILE A 257 -2.58 13.51 5.59
C ILE A 257 -2.02 14.61 4.69
N LEU A 258 -1.76 14.35 3.41
CA LEU A 258 -1.30 15.37 2.46
C LEU A 258 -2.36 16.48 2.28
N SER A 259 -3.64 16.11 2.24
CA SER A 259 -4.73 17.09 2.20
C SER A 259 -4.81 17.93 3.48
N LEU A 260 -4.52 17.32 4.64
CA LEU A 260 -4.44 18.04 5.92
C LEU A 260 -3.27 19.02 5.95
N LEU A 261 -2.06 18.59 5.56
CA LEU A 261 -0.84 19.41 5.59
C LEU A 261 -0.91 20.65 4.67
N ARG A 262 -1.72 20.58 3.61
CA ARG A 262 -2.03 21.75 2.76
C ARG A 262 -2.86 22.83 3.47
N THR A 263 -3.52 22.48 4.58
CA THR A 263 -4.22 23.43 5.43
C THR A 263 -3.25 23.98 6.47
N ARG A 264 -3.16 25.31 6.57
CA ARG A 264 -2.23 25.97 7.51
C ARG A 264 -2.47 25.49 8.95
N ASN A 265 -1.37 25.29 9.68
CA ASN A 265 -1.30 25.00 11.12
C ASN A 265 -1.72 23.59 11.56
N TYR A 266 -1.74 22.60 10.66
CA TYR A 266 -1.92 21.20 11.04
C TYR A 266 -0.70 20.37 10.68
N GLY A 267 -0.34 19.47 11.58
CA GLY A 267 0.75 18.52 11.38
C GLY A 267 0.37 17.10 11.75
N THR A 268 1.39 16.26 11.86
CA THR A 268 1.31 14.85 12.20
C THR A 268 0.62 14.61 13.52
N LYS A 269 0.91 15.45 14.53
CA LYS A 269 0.25 15.37 15.83
C LYS A 269 -1.26 15.54 15.71
N ASP A 270 -1.70 16.57 14.99
CA ASP A 270 -3.14 16.81 14.78
C ASP A 270 -3.78 15.65 14.02
N TYR A 271 -3.13 15.15 12.97
CA TYR A 271 -3.60 13.98 12.23
C TYR A 271 -3.71 12.74 13.12
N PHE A 272 -2.70 12.46 13.92
CA PHE A 272 -2.63 11.27 14.75
C PHE A 272 -3.69 11.31 15.85
N ASP A 273 -3.76 12.40 16.61
CA ASP A 273 -4.75 12.58 17.69
C ASP A 273 -6.19 12.51 17.17
N ALA A 274 -6.43 13.03 15.96
CA ALA A 274 -7.73 13.03 15.28
C ALA A 274 -8.29 11.67 14.91
N THR A 275 -7.42 10.67 14.82
CA THR A 275 -7.70 9.38 14.17
C THR A 275 -7.41 8.20 15.08
N CYS A 276 -6.96 8.48 16.30
CA CYS A 276 -6.88 7.50 17.36
C CYS A 276 -8.30 7.25 17.88
N LEU A 277 -8.67 5.98 17.98
CA LEU A 277 -9.87 5.55 18.67
C LEU A 277 -9.60 5.44 20.16
N ASP A 278 -10.59 5.82 20.97
CA ASP A 278 -10.63 5.51 22.39
C ASP A 278 -11.44 4.22 22.69
N ALA A 279 -11.48 3.83 23.96
CA ALA A 279 -12.19 2.62 24.38
C ALA A 279 -13.72 2.70 24.19
N THR A 280 -14.29 3.91 24.26
CA THR A 280 -15.73 4.15 24.04
C THR A 280 -16.05 3.97 22.57
N GLU A 281 -15.32 4.65 21.69
CA GLU A 281 -15.49 4.54 20.24
C GLU A 281 -15.29 3.09 19.79
N TRP A 282 -14.27 2.40 20.32
CA TRP A 282 -14.05 1.00 20.04
C TRP A 282 -15.22 0.11 20.40
N SER A 283 -15.87 0.34 21.54
CA SER A 283 -17.03 -0.45 21.96
C SER A 283 -18.24 -0.26 21.05
N ASP A 284 -18.36 0.89 20.38
CA ASP A 284 -19.39 1.14 19.36
C ASP A 284 -19.06 0.44 18.03
N TYR A 285 -17.76 0.29 17.72
CA TYR A 285 -17.28 -0.28 16.46
C TYR A 285 -17.08 -1.79 16.49
N TYR A 286 -16.69 -2.36 17.63
CA TYR A 286 -16.29 -3.75 17.77
C TYR A 286 -17.40 -4.60 18.40
N GLN A 287 -17.88 -5.57 17.63
CA GLN A 287 -18.87 -6.57 18.00
C GLN A 287 -18.16 -7.90 18.25
N GLY A 288 -18.00 -8.26 19.53
CA GLY A 288 -17.34 -9.50 19.98
C GLY A 288 -17.74 -10.74 19.18
#